data_AF-A0A210QPF4-F1
#
_entry.id   AF-A0A210QPF4-F1
#
_cell.length_a   1.000
_cell.length_b   1.000
_cell.length_c   1.000
_cell.angle_alpha   90.00
_cell.angle_beta   90.00
_cell.angle_gamma   90.00
#
_symmetry.space_group_name_H-M   'P 1'
#
loop_
_entity.id
_entity.type
_entity.pdbx_description
1 polymer ?
#
loop_
_entity_poly.entity_id
_entity_poly.type
_entity_poly.pdbx_seq_one_letter_code
_entity_poly.pdbx_strand_id
1 'polypeptide(L)'
;MESLQNYHIEKEVGHTTETAQSMSSTYGEGEAGMSLLPELAYEDNEGSAKVIKAVQEGNLAVLQEFEAYFKSKGFDFKHFPVNPLIIIAVFGSPEAVEHVQSWSSTTFNWNDQLEIPVGVFEGLLDEMKDRKATSLFVATFLKKPVIVESLIKYSDEQNIAYCMNNIQLSNPMEIFFMAEVGERLKKEYRELKPSVVPGHQREANGRLARVFIVYSPKVVHVTNHIKDGIGLVMIRNPYRVDDEAMTVSNSKEVDGDSSKQDMERTNKAIESHSKTLWCNHSNLNIISVCTVRSKRKGGALEKCLCVVLYCSTKGVVPLGEKEFPSTLALGEDDSIDIDVREGYFEFGGYPTKPSTNHHDKLKMGCNIGALPSQNGWGTLGPFVQYKGTMGFLTCAHVLFDVAHQHSVDFTDNGSNQRLVVQPATDASSKSGNPCGFVHRVNFNPSMDISIDVAVVTISDETRRPNKGRFANDHSYKYREAGFDDLPEYNNGAILPDIKKFGTSNFVVKFGSETHLTKGYLRVDGAQVRPLSTALGLPSMKAKFYMKNQYEIIGDKSGINIFQPGDSGSAVFMLEGTSLHCIGLAIGRTTHGTAVVTPIQAILAALGSDADIEIQRFNEL
;
A
#
# COMPACT_ATOMS: atom_id res chain seq x y z
N MET A 1 -52.70 -6.43 -11.89
CA MET A 1 -53.42 -5.21 -11.46
C MET A 1 -52.39 -4.34 -10.77
N GLU A 2 -52.54 -3.02 -10.86
CA GLU A 2 -51.51 -2.02 -10.53
C GLU A 2 -50.30 -1.98 -11.49
N SER A 3 -49.81 -0.76 -11.68
CA SER A 3 -48.98 -0.32 -12.81
C SER A 3 -47.89 0.62 -12.32
N LEU A 4 -46.66 0.44 -12.80
CA LEU A 4 -45.58 1.40 -12.60
C LEU A 4 -45.19 2.03 -13.93
N GLN A 5 -45.22 3.36 -13.98
CA GLN A 5 -44.96 4.15 -15.17
C GLN A 5 -43.44 4.31 -15.39
N ASN A 6 -43.00 4.11 -16.63
CA ASN A 6 -41.66 4.50 -17.06
C ASN A 6 -41.62 6.02 -17.28
N TYR A 7 -40.61 6.69 -16.71
CA TYR A 7 -40.24 8.05 -17.10
C TYR A 7 -38.99 7.99 -17.99
N HIS A 8 -39.18 8.22 -19.29
CA HIS A 8 -38.11 8.66 -20.18
C HIS A 8 -37.95 10.18 -20.04
N ILE A 9 -36.71 10.66 -20.06
CA ILE A 9 -36.39 12.06 -20.33
C ILE A 9 -35.43 12.07 -21.52
N GLU A 10 -35.96 12.41 -22.69
CA GLU A 10 -35.15 12.79 -23.85
C GLU A 10 -34.60 14.20 -23.63
N LYS A 11 -33.42 14.46 -24.22
CA LYS A 11 -32.68 15.72 -24.02
C LYS A 11 -32.70 16.51 -25.33
N GLU A 12 -33.74 17.33 -25.53
CA GLU A 12 -33.83 18.19 -26.71
C GLU A 12 -32.75 19.28 -26.72
N VAL A 13 -32.20 19.51 -27.91
CA VAL A 13 -31.22 20.57 -28.20
C VAL A 13 -31.97 21.73 -28.86
N GLY A 14 -32.26 22.77 -28.09
CA GLY A 14 -32.88 24.00 -28.59
C GLY A 14 -31.84 25.07 -28.93
N HIS A 15 -31.57 25.29 -30.22
CA HIS A 15 -30.92 26.51 -30.69
C HIS A 15 -31.96 27.64 -30.77
N THR A 16 -31.70 28.77 -30.11
CA THR A 16 -32.36 30.05 -30.42
C THR A 16 -31.32 31.15 -30.63
N THR A 17 -31.22 31.60 -31.87
CA THR A 17 -30.53 32.84 -32.25
C THR A 17 -31.54 33.98 -32.24
N GLU A 18 -31.35 35.00 -31.41
CA GLU A 18 -32.03 36.29 -31.59
C GLU A 18 -31.03 37.44 -31.67
N THR A 19 -31.10 38.14 -32.80
CA THR A 19 -30.42 39.40 -33.09
C THR A 19 -31.03 40.55 -32.30
N ALA A 20 -30.19 41.30 -31.58
CA ALA A 20 -30.52 42.66 -31.13
C ALA A 20 -29.74 43.69 -31.98
N GLN A 21 -30.46 44.69 -32.50
CA GLN A 21 -29.90 45.66 -33.43
C GLN A 21 -29.14 46.80 -32.74
N SER A 22 -28.07 47.24 -33.42
CA SER A 22 -27.43 48.54 -33.28
C SER A 22 -28.38 49.70 -32.94
N MET A 23 -28.03 50.48 -31.91
CA MET A 23 -28.13 51.93 -31.99
C MET A 23 -26.78 52.56 -31.64
N SER A 24 -26.24 53.35 -32.57
CA SER A 24 -25.02 54.13 -32.35
C SER A 24 -25.36 55.50 -31.77
N SER A 25 -24.63 55.92 -30.75
CA SER A 25 -24.44 57.34 -30.44
C SER A 25 -22.96 57.61 -30.15
N THR A 26 -22.27 58.19 -31.12
CA THR A 26 -20.95 58.78 -30.96
C THR A 26 -21.03 60.05 -30.11
N TYR A 27 -20.15 60.20 -29.12
CA TYR A 27 -19.47 61.45 -28.74
C TYR A 27 -18.44 61.19 -27.62
N GLY A 28 -17.29 61.87 -27.68
CA GLY A 28 -16.37 62.02 -26.54
C GLY A 28 -15.09 61.18 -26.57
N GLU A 29 -14.07 61.65 -27.30
CA GLU A 29 -12.68 61.37 -26.90
C GLU A 29 -12.31 62.24 -25.69
N GLY A 30 -11.45 61.72 -24.81
CA GLY A 30 -10.72 62.51 -23.82
C GLY A 30 -11.30 62.48 -22.40
N GLU A 31 -10.71 61.65 -21.53
CA GLU A 31 -9.79 62.15 -20.50
C GLU A 31 -9.07 60.98 -19.78
N ALA A 32 -7.80 61.20 -19.43
CA ALA A 32 -7.04 60.28 -18.60
C ALA A 32 -7.44 60.49 -17.12
N GLY A 33 -8.55 59.87 -16.70
CA GLY A 33 -9.04 59.92 -15.32
C GLY A 33 -8.10 59.23 -14.35
N MET A 34 -7.67 59.94 -13.31
CA MET A 34 -6.69 59.49 -12.33
C MET A 34 -7.11 58.23 -11.56
N SER A 35 -6.12 57.37 -11.27
CA SER A 35 -6.21 56.37 -10.20
C SER A 35 -6.34 57.06 -8.84
N LEU A 36 -7.58 57.18 -8.36
CA LEU A 36 -7.95 57.77 -7.06
C LEU A 36 -8.70 56.77 -6.15
N LEU A 37 -8.84 55.51 -6.59
CA LEU A 37 -9.64 54.49 -5.91
C LEU A 37 -9.22 54.16 -4.46
N PRO A 38 -7.93 54.13 -4.09
CA PRO A 38 -7.56 53.66 -2.76
C PRO A 38 -7.65 54.68 -1.62
N GLU A 39 -7.46 55.99 -1.88
CA GLU A 39 -7.37 56.98 -0.80
C GLU A 39 -8.73 57.31 -0.15
N LEU A 40 -9.83 57.19 -0.90
CA LEU A 40 -11.19 57.35 -0.37
C LEU A 40 -11.69 56.10 0.40
N ALA A 41 -10.97 54.99 0.36
CA ALA A 41 -11.39 53.72 0.95
C ALA A 41 -10.93 53.52 2.41
N TYR A 42 -10.19 54.47 2.99
CA TYR A 42 -9.45 54.23 4.25
C TYR A 42 -10.24 54.48 5.54
N GLU A 43 -11.36 55.21 5.48
CA GLU A 43 -12.09 55.66 6.69
C GLU A 43 -13.63 55.45 6.63
N ASP A 44 -14.18 54.90 5.54
CA ASP A 44 -15.63 54.66 5.39
C ASP A 44 -15.96 53.21 4.97
N ASN A 45 -17.18 52.78 5.30
CA ASN A 45 -17.75 51.47 4.99
C ASN A 45 -17.69 51.13 3.49
N GLU A 46 -17.68 52.14 2.61
CA GLU A 46 -17.54 51.96 1.16
C GLU A 46 -16.22 51.24 0.78
N GLY A 47 -15.13 51.49 1.51
CA GLY A 47 -13.85 50.80 1.29
C GLY A 47 -13.91 49.31 1.62
N SER A 48 -14.52 48.97 2.76
CA SER A 48 -14.78 47.57 3.14
C SER A 48 -15.72 46.88 2.15
N ALA A 49 -16.78 47.57 1.70
CA ALA A 49 -17.71 47.04 0.70
C ALA A 49 -17.01 46.74 -0.64
N LYS A 50 -16.08 47.59 -1.09
CA LYS A 50 -15.28 47.35 -2.31
C LYS A 50 -14.35 46.13 -2.18
N VAL A 51 -13.67 45.97 -1.03
CA VAL A 51 -12.85 44.77 -0.77
C VAL A 51 -13.74 43.52 -0.71
N ILE A 52 -14.85 43.55 0.03
CA ILE A 52 -15.82 42.44 0.12
C ILE A 52 -16.28 42.04 -1.29
N LYS A 53 -16.70 42.99 -2.11
CA LYS A 53 -17.14 42.74 -3.48
C LYS A 53 -16.04 42.12 -4.34
N ALA A 54 -14.82 42.67 -4.31
CA ALA A 54 -13.69 42.14 -5.07
C ALA A 54 -13.33 40.69 -4.66
N VAL A 55 -13.41 40.40 -3.36
CA VAL A 55 -13.19 39.06 -2.79
C VAL A 55 -14.31 38.09 -3.21
N GLN A 56 -15.57 38.51 -3.17
CA GLN A 56 -16.73 37.72 -3.63
C GLN A 56 -16.69 37.43 -5.14
N GLU A 57 -16.26 38.39 -5.95
CA GLU A 57 -16.15 38.27 -7.41
C GLU A 57 -14.89 37.52 -7.87
N GLY A 58 -13.96 37.17 -6.95
CA GLY A 58 -12.66 36.60 -7.29
C GLY A 58 -11.78 37.53 -8.13
N ASN A 59 -12.00 38.84 -8.03
CA ASN A 59 -11.39 39.84 -8.91
C ASN A 59 -9.94 40.16 -8.48
N LEU A 60 -9.01 39.30 -8.92
CA LEU A 60 -7.59 39.41 -8.58
C LEU A 60 -6.95 40.74 -8.99
N ALA A 61 -7.44 41.41 -10.04
CA ALA A 61 -6.91 42.72 -10.44
C ALA A 61 -7.22 43.81 -9.40
N VAL A 62 -8.45 43.83 -8.88
CA VAL A 62 -8.83 44.75 -7.80
C VAL A 62 -8.12 44.37 -6.48
N LEU A 63 -7.87 43.08 -6.22
CA LEU A 63 -7.04 42.69 -5.08
C LEU A 63 -5.58 43.17 -5.22
N GLN A 64 -5.00 43.19 -6.43
CA GLN A 64 -3.66 43.76 -6.68
C GLN A 64 -3.62 45.29 -6.46
N GLU A 65 -4.71 46.01 -6.76
CA GLU A 65 -4.83 47.43 -6.43
C GLU A 65 -4.84 47.65 -4.90
N PHE A 66 -5.59 46.81 -4.16
CA PHE A 66 -5.55 46.80 -2.69
C PHE A 66 -4.18 46.39 -2.13
N GLU A 67 -3.48 45.43 -2.75
CA GLU A 67 -2.12 45.04 -2.38
C GLU A 67 -1.15 46.23 -2.47
N ALA A 68 -1.13 46.91 -3.62
CA ALA A 68 -0.30 48.08 -3.85
C ALA A 68 -0.62 49.20 -2.86
N TYR A 69 -1.90 49.38 -2.54
CA TYR A 69 -2.34 50.34 -1.54
C TYR A 69 -1.87 50.00 -0.13
N PHE A 70 -2.12 48.78 0.36
CA PHE A 70 -1.70 48.40 1.72
C PHE A 70 -0.18 48.43 1.87
N LYS A 71 0.58 48.05 0.83
CA LYS A 71 2.04 48.25 0.78
C LYS A 71 2.42 49.73 0.96
N SER A 72 1.72 50.66 0.31
CA SER A 72 1.98 52.11 0.47
C SER A 72 1.73 52.64 1.90
N LYS A 73 0.83 51.99 2.65
CA LYS A 73 0.51 52.32 4.05
C LYS A 73 1.29 51.48 5.08
N GLY A 74 2.28 50.70 4.65
CA GLY A 74 3.03 49.79 5.53
C GLY A 74 2.18 48.69 6.16
N PHE A 75 1.02 48.39 5.56
CA PHE A 75 0.00 47.46 6.06
C PHE A 75 -0.55 47.80 7.46
N ASP A 76 -0.66 49.07 7.86
CA ASP A 76 -1.42 49.42 9.06
C ASP A 76 -2.94 49.34 8.77
N PHE A 77 -3.62 48.39 9.41
CA PHE A 77 -5.06 48.15 9.28
C PHE A 77 -5.92 48.84 10.35
N LYS A 78 -5.35 49.62 11.28
CA LYS A 78 -6.12 50.22 12.40
C LYS A 78 -7.27 51.13 11.96
N HIS A 79 -7.18 51.70 10.77
CA HIS A 79 -8.20 52.58 10.20
C HIS A 79 -9.23 51.80 9.36
N PHE A 80 -8.93 50.56 8.98
CA PHE A 80 -9.77 49.78 8.10
C PHE A 80 -10.87 49.04 8.91
N PRO A 81 -12.17 49.26 8.65
CA PRO A 81 -13.25 48.80 9.54
C PRO A 81 -13.32 47.29 9.81
N VAL A 82 -12.79 46.47 8.90
CA VAL A 82 -12.83 45.00 8.96
C VAL A 82 -11.50 44.42 8.51
N ASN A 83 -10.77 43.71 9.37
CA ASN A 83 -9.50 43.11 8.96
C ASN A 83 -9.67 42.22 7.70
N PRO A 84 -8.87 42.41 6.62
CA PRO A 84 -9.03 41.66 5.37
C PRO A 84 -9.01 40.14 5.52
N LEU A 85 -8.30 39.59 6.52
CA LEU A 85 -8.26 38.15 6.75
C LEU A 85 -9.62 37.58 7.18
N ILE A 86 -10.47 38.39 7.83
CA ILE A 86 -11.86 38.03 8.16
C ILE A 86 -12.74 38.15 6.92
N ILE A 87 -12.56 39.19 6.07
CA ILE A 87 -13.27 39.28 4.79
C ILE A 87 -13.01 38.04 3.92
N ILE A 88 -11.76 37.58 3.84
CA ILE A 88 -11.38 36.36 3.11
C ILE A 88 -11.99 35.11 3.75
N ALA A 89 -11.99 34.99 5.08
CA ALA A 89 -12.64 33.87 5.77
C ALA A 89 -14.16 33.81 5.52
N VAL A 90 -14.83 34.96 5.44
CA VAL A 90 -16.28 35.05 5.24
C VAL A 90 -16.68 34.94 3.77
N PHE A 91 -15.91 35.49 2.83
CA PHE A 91 -16.33 35.65 1.43
C PHE A 91 -15.35 35.15 0.36
N GLY A 92 -14.12 34.78 0.72
CA GLY A 92 -13.04 34.53 -0.24
C GLY A 92 -13.14 33.23 -1.03
N SER A 93 -12.13 33.06 -1.88
CA SER A 93 -11.79 31.86 -2.64
C SER A 93 -10.37 31.38 -2.27
N PRO A 94 -9.95 30.16 -2.67
CA PRO A 94 -8.56 29.71 -2.52
C PRO A 94 -7.55 30.68 -3.14
N GLU A 95 -7.85 31.22 -4.32
CA GLU A 95 -7.00 32.16 -5.04
C GLU A 95 -6.83 33.47 -4.25
N ALA A 96 -7.89 33.94 -3.58
CA ALA A 96 -7.81 35.12 -2.71
C ALA A 96 -6.96 34.85 -1.46
N VAL A 97 -7.02 33.65 -0.87
CA VAL A 97 -6.15 33.25 0.26
C VAL A 97 -4.68 33.23 -0.17
N GLU A 98 -4.36 32.53 -1.26
CA GLU A 98 -2.99 32.40 -1.79
C GLU A 98 -2.44 33.77 -2.22
N HIS A 99 -3.27 34.62 -2.84
CA HIS A 99 -2.86 35.96 -3.22
C HIS A 99 -2.56 36.84 -2.00
N VAL A 100 -3.40 36.87 -0.97
CA VAL A 100 -3.15 37.68 0.24
C VAL A 100 -1.99 37.13 1.07
N GLN A 101 -1.79 35.82 1.09
CA GLN A 101 -0.56 35.20 1.63
C GLN A 101 0.70 35.72 0.90
N SER A 102 0.63 35.99 -0.41
CA SER A 102 1.77 36.49 -1.19
C SER A 102 2.16 37.94 -0.88
N TRP A 103 1.26 38.75 -0.29
CA TRP A 103 1.48 40.18 -0.10
C TRP A 103 2.66 40.51 0.83
N SER A 104 2.83 39.70 1.89
CA SER A 104 4.02 39.62 2.74
C SER A 104 3.84 38.56 3.84
N SER A 105 4.66 37.51 3.82
CA SER A 105 4.65 36.44 4.84
C SER A 105 5.11 36.88 6.24
N THR A 106 5.68 38.09 6.37
CA THR A 106 6.09 38.67 7.66
C THR A 106 5.08 39.66 8.23
N THR A 107 4.02 39.98 7.49
CA THR A 107 3.08 41.06 7.84
C THR A 107 1.71 40.56 8.25
N PHE A 108 1.26 39.43 7.69
CA PHE A 108 0.00 38.80 8.07
C PHE A 108 0.26 37.57 8.93
N ASN A 109 -0.14 37.62 10.20
CA ASN A 109 -0.23 36.43 11.03
C ASN A 109 -1.68 35.91 11.01
N TRP A 110 -1.91 34.81 10.30
CA TRP A 110 -3.23 34.15 10.23
C TRP A 110 -3.74 33.60 11.56
N ASN A 111 -2.90 33.65 12.61
CA ASN A 111 -3.22 33.21 13.97
C ASN A 111 -3.56 34.37 14.90
N ASP A 112 -3.51 35.61 14.42
CA ASP A 112 -3.98 36.75 15.21
C ASP A 112 -5.47 36.59 15.51
N GLN A 113 -5.85 36.86 16.77
CA GLN A 113 -7.26 36.93 17.16
C GLN A 113 -7.80 38.30 16.78
N LEU A 114 -8.52 38.35 15.66
CA LEU A 114 -9.04 39.56 15.06
C LEU A 114 -10.42 39.85 15.65
N GLU A 115 -10.69 41.14 15.90
CA GLU A 115 -11.98 41.59 16.37
C GLU A 115 -13.01 41.58 15.23
N ILE A 116 -14.17 40.99 15.49
CA ILE A 116 -15.24 40.81 14.50
C ILE A 116 -16.31 41.87 14.73
N PRO A 117 -16.42 42.89 13.85
CA PRO A 117 -17.36 43.97 14.03
C PRO A 117 -18.80 43.49 13.81
N VAL A 118 -19.70 43.97 14.68
CA VAL A 118 -21.13 43.62 14.66
C VAL A 118 -21.82 44.30 13.48
N GLY A 119 -22.74 43.60 12.82
CA GLY A 119 -23.58 44.15 11.75
C GLY A 119 -22.93 44.27 10.36
N VAL A 120 -21.60 44.14 10.24
CA VAL A 120 -20.90 44.31 8.94
C VAL A 120 -21.08 43.12 7.99
N PHE A 121 -21.36 41.93 8.53
CA PHE A 121 -21.49 40.69 7.76
C PHE A 121 -22.94 40.21 7.60
N GLU A 122 -23.91 41.12 7.51
CA GLU A 122 -25.35 40.80 7.30
C GLU A 122 -25.92 39.73 8.26
N GLY A 123 -25.40 39.68 9.48
CA GLY A 123 -25.79 38.71 10.52
C GLY A 123 -25.12 37.33 10.43
N LEU A 124 -24.30 37.04 9.40
CA LEU A 124 -23.63 35.74 9.21
C LEU A 124 -22.78 35.28 10.40
N LEU A 125 -22.28 36.22 11.22
CA LEU A 125 -21.47 35.96 12.40
C LEU A 125 -22.19 36.28 13.72
N ASP A 126 -23.48 36.63 13.70
CA ASP A 126 -24.18 37.08 14.92
C ASP A 126 -24.32 35.98 15.96
N GLU A 127 -24.46 34.71 15.53
CA GLU A 127 -24.49 33.54 16.41
C GLU A 127 -23.11 33.19 17.03
N MET A 128 -22.02 33.79 16.53
CA MET A 128 -20.67 33.50 17.02
C MET A 128 -20.43 34.20 18.37
N LYS A 129 -20.22 33.40 19.42
CA LYS A 129 -20.08 33.88 20.80
C LYS A 129 -18.79 34.67 21.03
N ASP A 130 -17.68 34.19 20.47
CA ASP A 130 -16.37 34.82 20.60
C ASP A 130 -16.22 35.91 19.53
N ARG A 131 -16.21 37.18 19.95
CA ARG A 131 -16.00 38.32 19.04
C ARG A 131 -14.53 38.55 18.68
N LYS A 132 -13.62 37.69 19.15
CA LYS A 132 -12.22 37.65 18.77
C LYS A 132 -11.87 36.24 18.28
N ALA A 133 -11.52 36.12 17.01
CA ALA A 133 -11.22 34.83 16.41
C ALA A 133 -10.21 34.97 15.25
N THR A 134 -9.60 33.85 14.88
CA THR A 134 -8.72 33.77 13.70
C THR A 134 -9.56 33.60 12.43
N SER A 135 -8.97 33.86 11.27
CA SER A 135 -9.61 33.61 9.97
C SER A 135 -10.02 32.13 9.81
N LEU A 136 -9.17 31.19 10.22
CA LEU A 136 -9.46 29.75 10.16
C LEU A 136 -10.70 29.40 10.99
N PHE A 137 -10.80 29.92 12.22
CA PHE A 137 -11.96 29.68 13.08
C PHE A 137 -13.24 30.22 12.45
N VAL A 138 -13.21 31.43 11.89
CA VAL A 138 -14.38 32.04 11.21
C VAL A 138 -14.81 31.22 9.98
N ALA A 139 -13.88 30.81 9.11
CA ALA A 139 -14.19 29.98 7.96
C ALA A 139 -14.73 28.59 8.35
N THR A 140 -14.24 28.04 9.47
CA THR A 140 -14.68 26.76 10.03
C THR A 140 -16.07 26.87 10.66
N PHE A 141 -16.36 27.96 11.38
CA PHE A 141 -17.66 28.25 11.97
C PHE A 141 -18.74 28.41 10.88
N LEU A 142 -18.41 29.15 9.82
CA LEU A 142 -19.25 29.31 8.62
C LEU A 142 -19.32 28.06 7.72
N LYS A 143 -18.65 26.96 8.11
CA LYS A 143 -18.61 25.68 7.37
C LYS A 143 -18.21 25.86 5.90
N LYS A 144 -17.14 26.62 5.64
CA LYS A 144 -16.60 26.87 4.29
C LYS A 144 -15.40 25.96 3.97
N PRO A 145 -15.61 24.69 3.57
CA PRO A 145 -14.54 23.69 3.48
C PRO A 145 -13.41 24.08 2.52
N VAL A 146 -13.72 24.66 1.37
CA VAL A 146 -12.75 25.10 0.35
C VAL A 146 -11.82 26.22 0.87
N ILE A 147 -12.32 27.06 1.76
CA ILE A 147 -11.55 28.17 2.35
C ILE A 147 -10.75 27.67 3.55
N VAL A 148 -11.32 26.77 4.35
CA VAL A 148 -10.61 26.03 5.41
C VAL A 148 -9.40 25.27 4.85
N GLU A 149 -9.54 24.54 3.73
CA GLU A 149 -8.44 23.83 3.05
C GLU A 149 -7.26 24.74 2.70
N SER A 150 -7.56 26.01 2.37
CA SER A 150 -6.54 27.00 2.01
C SER A 150 -5.93 27.66 3.25
N LEU A 151 -6.76 28.13 4.18
CA LEU A 151 -6.32 28.83 5.40
C LEU A 151 -5.53 27.96 6.38
N ILE A 152 -5.83 26.66 6.44
CA ILE A 152 -5.24 25.76 7.43
C ILE A 152 -3.72 25.60 7.24
N LYS A 153 -3.23 25.68 6.00
CA LYS A 153 -1.81 25.61 5.61
C LYS A 153 -0.97 26.72 6.28
N TYR A 154 -1.59 27.87 6.55
CA TYR A 154 -0.93 29.07 7.12
C TYR A 154 -1.23 29.28 8.60
N SER A 155 -2.16 28.50 9.16
CA SER A 155 -2.51 28.52 10.58
C SER A 155 -1.50 27.72 11.39
N ASP A 156 -1.24 28.08 12.64
CA ASP A 156 -0.41 27.32 13.56
C ASP A 156 -1.16 26.12 14.15
N GLU A 157 -0.46 25.32 14.95
CA GLU A 157 -1.01 24.10 15.56
C GLU A 157 -2.04 24.39 16.67
N GLN A 158 -1.89 25.50 17.40
CA GLN A 158 -2.82 25.88 18.47
C GLN A 158 -4.17 26.30 17.91
N ASN A 159 -4.16 27.09 16.83
CA ASN A 159 -5.34 27.51 16.09
C ASN A 159 -6.07 26.30 15.47
N ILE A 160 -5.33 25.36 14.88
CA ILE A 160 -5.86 24.09 14.37
C ILE A 160 -6.54 23.29 15.49
N ALA A 161 -5.84 23.04 16.60
CA ALA A 161 -6.38 22.31 17.74
C ALA A 161 -7.61 23.00 18.35
N TYR A 162 -7.62 24.34 18.40
CA TYR A 162 -8.74 25.13 18.89
C TYR A 162 -9.99 24.97 18.00
N CYS A 163 -9.84 25.04 16.67
CA CYS A 163 -10.93 24.79 15.73
C CYS A 163 -11.47 23.36 15.85
N MET A 164 -10.57 22.36 15.89
CA MET A 164 -10.91 20.93 15.98
C MET A 164 -11.64 20.55 17.27
N ASN A 165 -11.42 21.28 18.37
CA ASN A 165 -12.10 21.09 19.66
C ASN A 165 -13.44 21.81 19.76
N ASN A 166 -13.51 23.07 19.33
CA ASN A 166 -14.62 23.96 19.66
C ASN A 166 -15.71 24.00 18.57
N ILE A 167 -15.43 23.50 17.35
CA ILE A 167 -16.39 23.47 16.25
C ILE A 167 -16.64 22.02 15.81
N GLN A 168 -17.91 21.67 15.65
CA GLN A 168 -18.30 20.41 15.00
C GLN A 168 -17.97 20.50 13.50
N LEU A 169 -16.86 19.88 13.10
CA LEU A 169 -16.42 19.85 11.71
C LEU A 169 -17.40 19.05 10.83
N SER A 170 -17.58 19.50 9.58
CA SER A 170 -18.22 18.70 8.54
C SER A 170 -17.21 17.70 7.96
N ASN A 171 -17.68 16.61 7.36
CA ASN A 171 -16.79 15.56 6.85
C ASN A 171 -15.66 16.08 5.92
N PRO A 172 -15.90 17.03 4.97
CA PRO A 172 -14.81 17.60 4.18
C PRO A 172 -13.80 18.41 5.01
N MET A 173 -14.27 19.19 5.99
CA MET A 173 -13.37 19.95 6.88
C MET A 173 -12.55 19.01 7.76
N GLU A 174 -13.16 17.98 8.35
CA GLU A 174 -12.45 16.95 9.13
C GLU A 174 -11.32 16.31 8.30
N ILE A 175 -11.57 16.02 7.01
CA ILE A 175 -10.54 15.50 6.10
C ILE A 175 -9.38 16.50 5.92
N PHE A 176 -9.66 17.78 5.67
CA PHE A 176 -8.61 18.80 5.51
C PHE A 176 -7.81 19.05 6.80
N PHE A 177 -8.50 19.12 7.94
CA PHE A 177 -7.88 19.25 9.26
C PHE A 177 -6.94 18.09 9.57
N MET A 178 -7.38 16.85 9.36
CA MET A 178 -6.55 15.68 9.61
C MET A 178 -5.42 15.50 8.57
N ALA A 179 -5.62 15.90 7.31
CA ALA A 179 -4.56 15.85 6.29
C ALA A 179 -3.41 16.81 6.62
N GLU A 180 -3.70 18.06 6.98
CA GLU A 180 -2.68 19.06 7.34
C GLU A 180 -1.94 18.69 8.63
N VAL A 181 -2.64 18.19 9.66
CA VAL A 181 -1.98 17.63 10.85
C VAL A 181 -1.07 16.45 10.49
N GLY A 182 -1.49 15.59 9.56
CA GLY A 182 -0.68 14.48 9.05
C GLY A 182 0.64 14.94 8.44
N GLU A 183 0.62 15.97 7.59
CA GLU A 183 1.84 16.56 7.00
C GLU A 183 2.69 17.32 8.04
N ARG A 184 2.10 17.87 9.11
CA ARG A 184 2.87 18.43 10.25
C ARG A 184 3.59 17.35 11.04
N LEU A 185 2.90 16.27 11.42
CA LEU A 185 3.53 15.13 12.10
C LEU A 185 4.65 14.52 11.24
N LYS A 186 4.48 14.45 9.92
CA LYS A 186 5.52 13.98 8.99
C LYS A 186 6.77 14.87 8.99
N LYS A 187 6.62 16.19 9.16
CA LYS A 187 7.73 17.16 9.36
C LYS A 187 8.35 17.04 10.76
N GLU A 188 7.53 16.91 11.81
CA GLU A 188 7.92 16.71 13.21
C GLU A 188 8.80 15.47 13.37
N TYR A 189 8.36 14.33 12.81
CA TYR A 189 9.04 13.04 12.88
C TYR A 189 10.00 12.77 11.71
N ARG A 190 10.42 13.78 10.94
CA ARG A 190 11.19 13.62 9.68
C ARG A 190 12.42 12.71 9.78
N GLU A 191 13.10 12.69 10.93
CA GLU A 191 14.30 11.87 11.17
C GLU A 191 14.00 10.36 11.09
N LEU A 192 12.75 9.98 11.38
CA LEU A 192 12.25 8.61 11.21
C LEU A 192 12.02 8.24 9.73
N LYS A 193 12.02 9.22 8.81
CA LYS A 193 11.51 9.09 7.43
C LYS A 193 10.10 8.45 7.38
N PRO A 194 9.11 9.01 8.10
CA PRO A 194 7.87 8.33 8.38
C PRO A 194 6.89 8.38 7.20
N SER A 195 5.97 7.42 7.18
CA SER A 195 4.67 7.60 6.55
C SER A 195 3.63 7.89 7.64
N VAL A 196 2.75 8.87 7.42
CA VAL A 196 1.72 9.25 8.39
C VAL A 196 0.36 8.92 7.81
N VAL A 197 -0.41 8.11 8.54
CA VAL A 197 -1.77 7.70 8.17
C VAL A 197 -2.75 8.34 9.16
N PRO A 198 -3.45 9.43 8.80
CA PRO A 198 -4.58 9.92 9.56
C PRO A 198 -5.76 8.96 9.42
N GLY A 199 -6.58 8.87 10.47
CA GLY A 199 -7.76 8.00 10.49
C GLY A 199 -8.57 8.13 11.76
N HIS A 200 -9.53 7.23 11.95
CA HIS A 200 -10.42 7.20 13.11
C HIS A 200 -10.30 5.87 13.85
N GLN A 201 -10.38 5.93 15.18
CA GLN A 201 -10.47 4.78 16.07
C GLN A 201 -11.78 4.85 16.84
N ARG A 202 -12.52 3.74 16.92
CA ARG A 202 -13.77 3.67 17.70
C ARG A 202 -13.45 3.52 19.19
N GLU A 203 -13.90 4.47 19.99
CA GLU A 203 -13.82 4.43 21.45
C GLU A 203 -14.87 3.47 22.05
N ALA A 204 -14.70 3.09 23.32
CA ALA A 204 -15.64 2.23 24.06
C ALA A 204 -17.06 2.83 24.19
N ASN A 205 -17.20 4.15 24.05
CA ASN A 205 -18.49 4.87 24.01
C ASN A 205 -19.13 4.89 22.60
N GLY A 206 -18.50 4.25 21.61
CA GLY A 206 -18.97 4.20 20.22
C GLY A 206 -18.58 5.39 19.34
N ARG A 207 -18.05 6.49 19.90
CA ARG A 207 -17.57 7.67 19.15
C ARG A 207 -16.30 7.32 18.37
N LEU A 208 -16.09 8.05 17.28
CA LEU A 208 -14.84 8.01 16.52
C LEU A 208 -13.90 9.07 17.08
N ALA A 209 -12.78 8.62 17.66
CA ALA A 209 -11.65 9.47 18.03
C ALA A 209 -10.69 9.62 16.85
N ARG A 210 -10.09 10.80 16.72
CA ARG A 210 -9.06 11.10 15.73
C ARG A 210 -7.76 10.41 16.09
N VAL A 211 -7.14 9.75 15.13
CA VAL A 211 -5.87 9.04 15.31
C VAL A 211 -4.93 9.26 14.13
N PHE A 212 -3.63 9.34 14.43
CA PHE A 212 -2.55 9.54 13.47
C PHE A 212 -1.48 8.48 13.69
N ILE A 213 -1.31 7.55 12.74
CA ILE A 213 -0.28 6.52 12.84
C ILE A 213 0.97 6.99 12.10
N VAL A 214 2.06 7.14 12.83
CA VAL A 214 3.40 7.50 12.32
C VAL A 214 4.21 6.21 12.17
N TYR A 215 4.20 5.64 10.96
CA TYR A 215 4.92 4.40 10.63
C TYR A 215 6.38 4.68 10.25
N SER A 216 7.32 3.98 10.87
CA SER A 216 8.71 3.89 10.40
C SER A 216 9.42 2.60 10.85
N PRO A 217 10.20 1.93 9.98
CA PRO A 217 11.00 0.76 10.37
C PRO A 217 12.09 1.08 11.39
N LYS A 218 12.44 2.36 11.59
CA LYS A 218 13.40 2.79 12.62
C LYS A 218 12.83 2.75 14.04
N VAL A 219 11.51 2.62 14.20
CA VAL A 219 10.86 2.58 15.50
C VAL A 219 11.16 1.24 16.16
N VAL A 220 11.83 1.25 17.32
CA VAL A 220 12.11 0.03 18.10
C VAL A 220 10.97 -0.24 19.10
N HIS A 221 10.48 0.80 19.77
CA HIS A 221 9.40 0.68 20.75
C HIS A 221 8.18 1.45 20.25
N VAL A 222 7.00 0.82 20.31
CA VAL A 222 5.72 1.48 20.04
C VAL A 222 5.49 2.52 21.14
N THR A 223 5.21 3.76 20.75
CA THR A 223 4.82 4.82 21.68
C THR A 223 3.54 5.47 21.20
N ASN A 224 2.63 5.77 22.13
CA ASN A 224 1.41 6.50 21.84
C ASN A 224 1.35 7.70 22.78
N HIS A 225 0.88 8.85 22.30
CA HIS A 225 0.59 10.02 23.12
C HIS A 225 -0.65 10.75 22.61
N ILE A 226 -1.35 11.44 23.50
CA ILE A 226 -2.44 12.34 23.12
C ILE A 226 -1.81 13.69 22.79
N LYS A 227 -2.19 14.28 21.65
CA LYS A 227 -1.84 15.64 21.27
C LYS A 227 -3.07 16.52 21.48
N ASP A 228 -2.98 17.44 22.44
CA ASP A 228 -4.15 18.15 22.97
C ASP A 228 -4.95 18.86 21.86
N GLY A 229 -6.25 18.57 21.83
CA GLY A 229 -7.20 19.06 20.83
C GLY A 229 -7.07 18.51 19.41
N ILE A 230 -6.07 17.67 19.15
CA ILE A 230 -5.82 17.06 17.83
C ILE A 230 -6.27 15.60 17.83
N GLY A 231 -5.80 14.78 18.77
CA GLY A 231 -6.13 13.36 18.86
C GLY A 231 -4.98 12.47 19.31
N LEU A 232 -5.12 11.16 19.08
CA LEU A 232 -4.12 10.15 19.44
C LEU A 232 -3.03 10.05 18.37
N VAL A 233 -1.76 10.19 18.75
CA VAL A 233 -0.60 9.95 17.87
C VAL A 233 0.03 8.62 18.25
N MET A 234 0.19 7.72 17.27
CA MET A 234 0.70 6.35 17.46
C MET A 234 1.96 6.15 16.61
N ILE A 235 3.13 6.13 17.25
CA ILE A 235 4.42 5.93 16.58
C ILE A 235 4.74 4.45 16.58
N ARG A 236 4.81 3.84 15.39
CA ARG A 236 4.85 2.38 15.21
C ARG A 236 5.87 1.94 14.18
N ASN A 237 6.35 0.72 14.35
CA ASN A 237 7.06 -0.01 13.31
C ASN A 237 6.04 -0.83 12.52
N PRO A 238 5.89 -0.65 11.20
CA PRO A 238 4.92 -1.42 10.39
C PRO A 238 5.24 -2.93 10.38
N TYR A 239 6.48 -3.31 10.71
CA TYR A 239 6.93 -4.69 10.83
C TYR A 239 6.82 -5.26 12.27
N ARG A 240 6.16 -4.54 13.21
CA ARG A 240 5.87 -5.01 14.57
C ARG A 240 4.36 -4.97 14.83
N VAL A 241 3.70 -6.03 14.39
CA VAL A 241 2.27 -6.28 14.58
C VAL A 241 1.97 -7.01 15.89
N ASP A 242 0.72 -6.93 16.34
CA ASP A 242 0.16 -7.71 17.45
C ASP A 242 0.36 -9.24 17.27
N ASP A 243 0.60 -9.96 18.37
CA ASP A 243 0.90 -11.40 18.35
C ASP A 243 -0.36 -12.29 18.23
N GLU A 244 -1.56 -11.71 18.18
CA GLU A 244 -2.83 -12.40 17.89
C GLU A 244 -2.72 -13.36 16.70
N ALA A 245 -2.18 -12.90 15.56
CA ALA A 245 -2.07 -13.72 14.35
C ALA A 245 -1.16 -14.95 14.55
N MET A 246 -0.07 -14.78 15.29
CA MET A 246 0.89 -15.85 15.60
C MET A 246 0.33 -16.82 16.65
N THR A 247 -0.34 -16.29 17.68
CA THR A 247 -1.00 -17.05 18.74
C THR A 247 -2.09 -17.96 18.18
N VAL A 248 -2.95 -17.43 17.30
CA VAL A 248 -3.97 -18.24 16.61
C VAL A 248 -3.29 -19.31 15.74
N SER A 249 -2.30 -18.95 14.92
CA SER A 249 -1.64 -19.89 13.99
C SER A 249 -0.88 -21.02 14.69
N ASN A 250 -0.47 -20.83 15.94
CA ASN A 250 0.18 -21.85 16.76
C ASN A 250 -0.82 -22.69 17.61
N SER A 251 -2.13 -22.44 17.50
CA SER A 251 -3.16 -23.13 18.28
C SER A 251 -3.64 -24.42 17.61
N LYS A 252 -3.69 -25.50 18.39
CA LYS A 252 -4.26 -26.81 18.01
C LYS A 252 -5.75 -26.77 17.63
N GLU A 253 -6.45 -25.67 17.92
CA GLU A 253 -7.85 -25.50 17.52
C GLU A 253 -8.00 -25.14 16.03
N VAL A 254 -6.92 -24.70 15.37
CA VAL A 254 -6.90 -24.43 13.92
C VAL A 254 -6.87 -25.72 13.10
N ASP A 255 -6.33 -26.81 13.66
CA ASP A 255 -6.20 -28.14 13.03
C ASP A 255 -7.55 -28.87 12.83
N GLY A 256 -8.68 -28.16 12.89
CA GLY A 256 -10.01 -28.70 12.62
C GLY A 256 -10.26 -28.88 11.12
N ASP A 257 -10.64 -30.09 10.70
CA ASP A 257 -11.08 -30.38 9.34
C ASP A 257 -12.23 -29.45 8.91
N SER A 258 -11.95 -28.58 7.94
CA SER A 258 -12.97 -27.85 7.18
C SER A 258 -13.40 -28.70 5.99
N SER A 259 -14.71 -28.74 5.71
CA SER A 259 -15.18 -29.51 4.55
C SER A 259 -14.69 -28.86 3.25
N LYS A 260 -14.53 -29.67 2.19
CA LYS A 260 -14.18 -29.14 0.86
C LYS A 260 -15.21 -28.10 0.37
N GLN A 261 -16.49 -28.33 0.66
CA GLN A 261 -17.59 -27.43 0.31
C GLN A 261 -17.51 -26.09 1.05
N ASP A 262 -17.08 -26.11 2.32
CA ASP A 262 -16.85 -24.91 3.13
C ASP A 262 -15.69 -24.05 2.59
N MET A 263 -14.60 -24.70 2.19
CA MET A 263 -13.46 -24.02 1.55
C MET A 263 -13.83 -23.44 0.18
N GLU A 264 -14.58 -24.16 -0.64
CA GLU A 264 -15.11 -23.66 -1.93
C GLU A 264 -16.07 -22.47 -1.72
N ARG A 265 -16.97 -22.53 -0.73
CA ARG A 265 -17.88 -21.44 -0.37
C ARG A 265 -17.12 -20.19 0.10
N THR A 266 -16.06 -20.38 0.89
CA THR A 266 -15.23 -19.26 1.38
C THR A 266 -14.38 -18.64 0.28
N ASN A 267 -13.77 -19.44 -0.59
CA ASN A 267 -13.02 -18.96 -1.74
C ASN A 267 -13.90 -18.13 -2.68
N LYS A 268 -15.13 -18.59 -2.94
CA LYS A 268 -16.13 -17.82 -3.72
C LYS A 268 -16.43 -16.44 -3.11
N ALA A 269 -16.47 -16.33 -1.77
CA ALA A 269 -16.68 -15.05 -1.09
C ALA A 269 -15.48 -14.11 -1.27
N ILE A 270 -14.25 -14.65 -1.18
CA ILE A 270 -13.02 -13.91 -1.47
C ILE A 270 -12.98 -13.46 -2.94
N GLU A 271 -13.25 -14.33 -3.89
CA GLU A 271 -13.29 -13.99 -5.33
C GLU A 271 -14.29 -12.88 -5.63
N SER A 272 -15.48 -12.94 -5.02
CA SER A 272 -16.55 -11.96 -5.25
C SER A 272 -16.27 -10.57 -4.66
N HIS A 273 -15.58 -10.50 -3.51
CA HIS A 273 -15.42 -9.23 -2.76
C HIS A 273 -14.00 -8.69 -2.69
N SER A 274 -12.96 -9.50 -2.91
CA SER A 274 -11.55 -9.11 -2.74
C SER A 274 -11.19 -7.83 -3.49
N LYS A 275 -11.59 -7.68 -4.75
CA LYS A 275 -11.34 -6.45 -5.54
C LYS A 275 -11.90 -5.20 -4.84
N THR A 276 -13.11 -5.27 -4.30
CA THR A 276 -13.76 -4.16 -3.59
C THR A 276 -13.05 -3.87 -2.26
N LEU A 277 -12.72 -4.91 -1.49
CA LEU A 277 -11.96 -4.79 -0.23
C LEU A 277 -10.59 -4.13 -0.48
N TRP A 278 -9.86 -4.58 -1.49
CA TRP A 278 -8.54 -4.07 -1.88
C TRP A 278 -8.54 -2.64 -2.43
N CYS A 279 -9.68 -2.17 -2.97
CA CYS A 279 -9.84 -0.79 -3.44
C CYS A 279 -10.25 0.17 -2.31
N ASN A 280 -11.01 -0.32 -1.33
CA ASN A 280 -11.67 0.53 -0.32
C ASN A 280 -10.95 0.57 1.04
N HIS A 281 -9.93 -0.28 1.25
CA HIS A 281 -9.20 -0.38 2.51
C HIS A 281 -7.68 -0.36 2.30
N SER A 282 -7.02 0.79 2.44
CA SER A 282 -5.56 0.94 2.26
C SER A 282 -4.74 0.29 3.37
N ASN A 283 -5.34 0.07 4.54
CA ASN A 283 -4.74 -0.61 5.68
C ASN A 283 -4.72 -2.15 5.53
N LEU A 284 -5.33 -2.72 4.47
CA LEU A 284 -5.39 -4.16 4.22
C LEU A 284 -4.08 -4.69 3.60
N ASN A 285 -3.56 -5.80 4.14
CA ASN A 285 -2.29 -6.42 3.74
C ASN A 285 -2.41 -7.87 3.27
N ILE A 286 -3.33 -8.68 3.82
CA ILE A 286 -3.57 -10.08 3.43
C ILE A 286 -5.07 -10.40 3.55
N ILE A 287 -5.60 -11.20 2.62
CA ILE A 287 -6.89 -11.88 2.74
C ILE A 287 -6.61 -13.39 2.78
N SER A 288 -7.15 -14.12 3.76
CA SER A 288 -6.95 -15.57 3.92
C SER A 288 -8.20 -16.23 4.53
N VAL A 289 -8.14 -17.53 4.79
CA VAL A 289 -9.22 -18.33 5.42
C VAL A 289 -8.74 -18.89 6.75
N CYS A 290 -9.62 -18.94 7.75
CA CYS A 290 -9.36 -19.63 9.01
C CYS A 290 -10.61 -20.34 9.52
N THR A 291 -10.40 -21.50 10.15
CA THR A 291 -11.43 -22.34 10.78
C THR A 291 -11.84 -21.86 12.17
N VAL A 292 -11.14 -20.85 12.70
CA VAL A 292 -11.45 -20.20 13.97
C VAL A 292 -11.41 -18.67 13.84
N ARG A 293 -12.35 -18.01 14.53
CA ARG A 293 -12.36 -16.57 14.79
C ARG A 293 -11.62 -16.28 16.10
N SER A 294 -10.74 -15.28 16.06
CA SER A 294 -10.06 -14.77 17.25
C SER A 294 -10.97 -13.88 18.09
N LYS A 295 -10.96 -14.07 19.40
CA LYS A 295 -11.57 -13.17 20.39
C LYS A 295 -10.52 -12.75 21.41
N ARG A 296 -10.62 -11.50 21.89
CA ARG A 296 -9.71 -10.93 22.91
C ARG A 296 -8.22 -11.08 22.55
N LYS A 297 -7.84 -10.80 21.29
CA LYS A 297 -6.47 -10.91 20.78
C LYS A 297 -5.85 -12.30 20.97
N GLY A 298 -6.49 -13.33 20.43
CA GLY A 298 -6.07 -14.72 20.60
C GLY A 298 -6.33 -15.33 21.99
N GLY A 299 -6.71 -14.54 22.99
CA GLY A 299 -7.02 -15.01 24.35
C GLY A 299 -8.27 -15.89 24.46
N ALA A 300 -9.08 -15.98 23.41
CA ALA A 300 -10.11 -17.00 23.22
C ALA A 300 -10.31 -17.26 21.71
N LEU A 301 -10.61 -18.50 21.35
CA LEU A 301 -10.89 -18.91 19.98
C LEU A 301 -12.32 -19.42 19.87
N GLU A 302 -12.94 -19.18 18.71
CA GLU A 302 -14.29 -19.67 18.40
C GLU A 302 -14.23 -20.45 17.09
N LYS A 303 -14.66 -21.72 17.10
CA LYS A 303 -14.78 -22.53 15.89
C LYS A 303 -15.84 -21.94 14.97
N CYS A 304 -15.37 -21.30 13.91
CA CYS A 304 -16.14 -20.50 12.98
C CYS A 304 -15.28 -20.34 11.72
N LEU A 305 -15.77 -20.84 10.59
CA LEU A 305 -15.14 -20.63 9.29
C LEU A 305 -15.31 -19.16 8.90
N CYS A 306 -14.20 -18.45 8.75
CA CYS A 306 -14.19 -17.02 8.47
C CYS A 306 -13.11 -16.64 7.45
N VAL A 307 -13.38 -15.55 6.71
CA VAL A 307 -12.34 -14.82 5.96
C VAL A 307 -11.57 -13.96 6.95
N VAL A 308 -10.23 -14.09 6.94
CA VAL A 308 -9.35 -13.30 7.79
C VAL A 308 -8.72 -12.16 6.98
N LEU A 309 -8.96 -10.93 7.43
CA LEU A 309 -8.36 -9.71 6.89
C LEU A 309 -7.21 -9.28 7.80
N TYR A 310 -5.98 -9.33 7.31
CA TYR A 310 -4.80 -8.85 8.04
C TYR A 310 -4.50 -7.41 7.65
N CYS A 311 -4.29 -6.53 8.63
CA CYS A 311 -4.05 -5.10 8.44
C CYS A 311 -2.81 -4.59 9.18
N SER A 312 -2.34 -3.37 8.89
CA SER A 312 -1.14 -2.80 9.52
C SER A 312 -1.37 -2.30 10.96
N THR A 313 -2.61 -1.94 11.30
CA THR A 313 -3.03 -1.64 12.68
C THR A 313 -4.53 -1.88 12.83
N LYS A 314 -4.92 -2.73 13.78
CA LYS A 314 -6.29 -3.18 14.01
C LYS A 314 -7.10 -2.11 14.77
N GLY A 315 -8.34 -1.90 14.34
CA GLY A 315 -9.26 -0.94 14.95
C GLY A 315 -9.06 0.52 14.54
N VAL A 316 -8.18 0.80 13.57
CA VAL A 316 -8.05 2.13 12.93
C VAL A 316 -8.56 2.06 11.49
N VAL A 317 -9.48 2.97 11.17
CA VAL A 317 -10.03 3.21 9.82
C VAL A 317 -9.30 4.41 9.22
N PRO A 318 -8.54 4.26 8.12
CA PRO A 318 -7.91 5.40 7.46
C PRO A 318 -8.90 6.48 7.02
N LEU A 319 -8.42 7.71 6.93
CA LEU A 319 -9.23 8.88 6.60
C LEU A 319 -9.93 8.73 5.24
N GLY A 320 -11.27 8.85 5.24
CA GLY A 320 -12.11 8.69 4.04
C GLY A 320 -12.55 7.24 3.75
N GLU A 321 -12.06 6.25 4.49
CA GLU A 321 -12.46 4.85 4.34
C GLU A 321 -13.63 4.45 5.25
N LYS A 322 -14.14 3.23 5.05
CA LYS A 322 -15.14 2.59 5.92
C LYS A 322 -14.48 1.54 6.81
N GLU A 323 -15.13 1.21 7.92
CA GLU A 323 -14.79 0.01 8.70
C GLU A 323 -14.81 -1.24 7.80
N PHE A 324 -13.95 -2.21 8.09
CA PHE A 324 -14.03 -3.53 7.46
C PHE A 324 -15.41 -4.14 7.72
N PRO A 325 -16.03 -4.81 6.73
CA PRO A 325 -17.32 -5.45 6.93
C PRO A 325 -17.19 -6.59 7.96
N SER A 326 -18.28 -6.88 8.68
CA SER A 326 -18.35 -8.01 9.62
C SER A 326 -18.60 -9.35 8.92
N THR A 327 -19.18 -9.32 7.72
CA THR A 327 -19.48 -10.49 6.88
C THR A 327 -19.34 -10.17 5.39
N LEU A 328 -19.15 -11.20 4.55
CA LEU A 328 -19.18 -11.11 3.08
C LEU A 328 -20.40 -11.87 2.55
N ALA A 329 -21.30 -11.18 1.84
CA ALA A 329 -22.51 -11.77 1.28
C ALA A 329 -22.20 -12.64 0.04
N LEU A 330 -22.81 -13.82 -0.04
CA LEU A 330 -22.74 -14.79 -1.15
C LEU A 330 -24.06 -14.92 -1.91
N GLY A 331 -25.15 -14.46 -1.31
CA GLY A 331 -26.52 -14.41 -1.83
C GLY A 331 -27.38 -13.55 -0.90
N GLU A 332 -28.72 -13.59 -1.06
CA GLU A 332 -29.63 -12.83 -0.18
C GLU A 332 -29.59 -13.34 1.28
N ASP A 333 -29.55 -14.66 1.47
CA ASP A 333 -29.55 -15.31 2.80
C ASP A 333 -28.22 -15.99 3.17
N ASP A 334 -27.15 -15.84 2.37
CA ASP A 334 -25.86 -16.49 2.60
C ASP A 334 -24.73 -15.47 2.82
N SER A 335 -23.94 -15.65 3.88
CA SER A 335 -22.72 -14.86 4.12
C SER A 335 -21.63 -15.64 4.87
N ILE A 336 -20.39 -15.24 4.67
CA ILE A 336 -19.21 -15.72 5.40
C ILE A 336 -18.81 -14.67 6.44
N ASP A 337 -18.50 -15.12 7.65
CA ASP A 337 -18.01 -14.29 8.74
C ASP A 337 -16.60 -13.73 8.47
N ILE A 338 -16.32 -12.51 8.97
CA ILE A 338 -14.98 -11.91 8.94
C ILE A 338 -14.32 -11.92 10.32
N ASP A 339 -13.01 -12.14 10.33
CA ASP A 339 -12.11 -11.82 11.44
C ASP A 339 -11.02 -10.85 10.96
N VAL A 340 -10.66 -9.86 11.77
CA VAL A 340 -9.65 -8.84 11.42
C VAL A 340 -8.48 -8.98 12.38
N ARG A 341 -7.25 -9.11 11.86
CA ARG A 341 -6.01 -9.30 12.64
C ARG A 341 -4.95 -8.31 12.18
N GLU A 342 -3.85 -8.15 12.93
CA GLU A 342 -2.68 -7.43 12.42
C GLU A 342 -1.73 -8.40 11.66
N GLY A 343 -1.09 -7.94 10.57
CA GLY A 343 -0.18 -8.75 9.74
C GLY A 343 0.35 -8.02 8.51
N TYR A 344 1.45 -8.50 7.92
CA TYR A 344 2.16 -7.92 6.78
C TYR A 344 2.79 -9.00 5.86
N PHE A 345 3.38 -8.62 4.73
CA PHE A 345 4.08 -9.53 3.79
C PHE A 345 5.45 -8.96 3.45
N GLU A 346 6.53 -9.74 3.51
CA GLU A 346 7.89 -9.20 3.32
C GLU A 346 8.84 -10.20 2.66
N PHE A 347 9.63 -9.71 1.68
CA PHE A 347 10.88 -10.32 1.20
C PHE A 347 11.98 -10.19 2.29
N GLY A 348 13.29 -10.31 1.99
CA GLY A 348 14.32 -9.78 2.93
C GLY A 348 15.79 -10.19 2.74
N GLY A 349 16.57 -10.15 3.84
CA GLY A 349 17.97 -10.58 3.96
C GLY A 349 18.44 -11.23 5.29
N TYR A 350 19.77 -11.42 5.35
CA TYR A 350 20.61 -12.31 6.21
C TYR A 350 21.18 -11.63 7.51
N PRO A 351 22.15 -12.17 8.33
CA PRO A 351 23.26 -13.17 8.14
C PRO A 351 23.18 -14.42 9.08
N THR A 352 23.95 -15.52 9.05
CA THR A 352 24.96 -16.21 8.16
C THR A 352 25.05 -17.69 8.67
N LYS A 353 25.79 -18.68 8.11
CA LYS A 353 26.82 -18.73 7.06
C LYS A 353 26.62 -20.01 6.17
N PRO A 354 26.49 -19.92 4.82
CA PRO A 354 25.41 -20.68 4.17
C PRO A 354 25.64 -21.07 2.67
N SER A 355 24.53 -21.26 1.94
CA SER A 355 24.36 -21.31 0.47
C SER A 355 25.02 -20.17 -0.34
N THR A 356 25.53 -19.12 0.33
CA THR A 356 26.25 -17.97 -0.23
C THR A 356 27.75 -18.22 -0.39
N ASN A 357 28.22 -19.46 -0.19
CA ASN A 357 29.56 -19.87 -0.59
C ASN A 357 29.63 -20.20 -2.09
N HIS A 358 30.82 -20.15 -2.69
CA HIS A 358 31.02 -20.60 -4.06
C HIS A 358 30.86 -22.13 -4.16
N HIS A 359 30.17 -22.59 -5.19
CA HIS A 359 30.09 -24.01 -5.55
C HIS A 359 30.65 -24.25 -6.95
N ASP A 360 31.68 -25.11 -7.03
CA ASP A 360 32.33 -25.55 -8.27
C ASP A 360 31.33 -26.17 -9.25
N LYS A 361 30.36 -26.92 -8.71
CA LYS A 361 29.21 -27.48 -9.43
C LYS A 361 27.94 -26.90 -8.81
N LEU A 362 27.09 -26.28 -9.63
CA LEU A 362 25.85 -25.66 -9.15
C LEU A 362 24.93 -26.69 -8.49
N LYS A 363 24.16 -26.24 -7.49
CA LYS A 363 23.19 -27.03 -6.73
C LYS A 363 21.90 -26.24 -6.54
N MET A 364 20.78 -26.93 -6.43
CA MET A 364 19.51 -26.31 -6.05
C MET A 364 19.61 -25.78 -4.61
N GLY A 365 19.02 -24.62 -4.31
CA GLY A 365 19.18 -23.97 -3.00
C GLY A 365 20.40 -23.04 -2.91
N CYS A 366 21.28 -22.96 -3.91
CA CYS A 366 22.39 -22.00 -3.93
C CYS A 366 21.88 -20.55 -3.95
N ASN A 367 22.56 -19.64 -3.26
CA ASN A 367 22.32 -18.21 -3.39
C ASN A 367 22.86 -17.67 -4.73
N ILE A 368 22.06 -16.85 -5.41
CA ILE A 368 22.35 -16.24 -6.72
C ILE A 368 21.90 -14.77 -6.79
N GLY A 369 22.49 -14.00 -7.69
CA GLY A 369 22.09 -12.62 -7.98
C GLY A 369 22.46 -12.17 -9.41
N ALA A 370 21.93 -11.05 -9.87
CA ALA A 370 22.18 -10.51 -11.21
C ALA A 370 23.16 -9.33 -11.19
N LEU A 371 24.11 -9.27 -12.13
CA LEU A 371 24.94 -8.09 -12.36
C LEU A 371 24.35 -7.22 -13.50
N PRO A 372 24.40 -5.88 -13.40
CA PRO A 372 24.98 -5.05 -12.34
C PRO A 372 23.97 -4.65 -11.23
N SER A 373 22.96 -5.48 -10.94
CA SER A 373 21.93 -5.14 -9.95
C SER A 373 22.49 -5.10 -8.52
N GLN A 374 22.01 -4.15 -7.72
CA GLN A 374 22.31 -4.07 -6.28
C GLN A 374 21.11 -4.48 -5.38
N ASN A 375 19.95 -4.75 -5.97
CA ASN A 375 18.67 -4.76 -5.25
C ASN A 375 18.01 -6.15 -5.10
N GLY A 376 18.72 -7.25 -5.42
CA GLY A 376 18.14 -8.59 -5.33
C GLY A 376 19.17 -9.71 -5.30
N TRP A 377 18.99 -10.61 -4.33
CA TRP A 377 19.52 -11.97 -4.33
C TRP A 377 18.36 -12.94 -4.13
N GLY A 378 18.60 -14.19 -4.46
CA GLY A 378 17.61 -15.24 -4.33
C GLY A 378 18.24 -16.62 -4.40
N THR A 379 17.40 -17.60 -4.69
CA THR A 379 17.73 -19.01 -4.71
C THR A 379 17.73 -19.58 -6.14
N LEU A 380 18.69 -20.46 -6.41
CA LEU A 380 18.72 -21.35 -7.56
C LEU A 380 17.66 -22.45 -7.39
N GLY A 381 16.59 -22.40 -8.18
CA GLY A 381 15.50 -23.37 -8.21
C GLY A 381 15.80 -24.61 -9.07
N PRO A 382 14.79 -25.35 -9.55
CA PRO A 382 15.02 -26.59 -10.31
C PRO A 382 15.87 -26.38 -11.57
N PHE A 383 16.73 -27.35 -11.86
CA PHE A 383 17.43 -27.42 -13.13
C PHE A 383 16.45 -27.76 -14.27
N VAL A 384 16.67 -27.17 -15.43
CA VAL A 384 15.82 -27.34 -16.63
C VAL A 384 16.66 -27.52 -17.87
N GLN A 385 16.11 -28.24 -18.84
CA GLN A 385 16.53 -28.18 -20.23
C GLN A 385 15.63 -27.16 -20.93
N TYR A 386 16.21 -26.08 -21.46
CA TYR A 386 15.47 -25.04 -22.21
C TYR A 386 16.08 -24.88 -23.60
N LYS A 387 15.30 -25.12 -24.65
CA LYS A 387 15.75 -25.06 -26.06
C LYS A 387 17.09 -25.81 -26.28
N GLY A 388 17.17 -27.05 -25.77
CA GLY A 388 18.37 -27.88 -25.88
C GLY A 388 19.59 -27.43 -25.05
N THR A 389 19.48 -26.37 -24.24
CA THR A 389 20.57 -25.88 -23.37
C THR A 389 20.23 -26.07 -21.89
N MET A 390 21.22 -26.47 -21.08
CA MET A 390 21.02 -26.68 -19.64
C MET A 390 20.97 -25.34 -18.89
N GLY A 391 19.98 -25.20 -18.02
CA GLY A 391 19.73 -24.01 -17.22
C GLY A 391 19.12 -24.32 -15.86
N PHE A 392 18.66 -23.28 -15.18
CA PHE A 392 17.88 -23.38 -13.95
C PHE A 392 16.78 -22.33 -13.91
N LEU A 393 15.76 -22.60 -13.10
CA LEU A 393 14.69 -21.65 -12.79
C LEU A 393 15.03 -20.84 -11.53
N THR A 394 14.52 -19.61 -11.46
CA THR A 394 14.41 -18.79 -10.24
C THR A 394 13.26 -17.80 -10.43
N CYS A 395 12.98 -16.91 -9.48
CA CYS A 395 11.95 -15.87 -9.64
C CYS A 395 12.43 -14.73 -10.56
N ALA A 396 11.50 -14.09 -11.27
CA ALA A 396 11.80 -12.90 -12.05
C ALA A 396 12.27 -11.75 -11.15
N HIS A 397 11.62 -11.58 -9.98
CA HIS A 397 11.94 -10.51 -9.03
C HIS A 397 13.34 -10.61 -8.40
N VAL A 398 14.01 -11.77 -8.51
CA VAL A 398 15.40 -11.96 -8.05
C VAL A 398 16.40 -11.30 -9.02
N LEU A 399 16.05 -11.20 -10.31
CA LEU A 399 16.96 -10.75 -11.38
C LEU A 399 16.51 -9.43 -12.03
N PHE A 400 15.26 -8.99 -11.81
CA PHE A 400 14.64 -7.80 -12.37
C PHE A 400 13.86 -7.02 -11.30
N ASP A 401 13.84 -5.69 -11.43
CA ASP A 401 13.02 -4.81 -10.60
C ASP A 401 11.56 -4.82 -11.09
N VAL A 402 10.84 -5.89 -10.74
CA VAL A 402 9.42 -6.05 -11.10
C VAL A 402 8.50 -5.07 -10.37
N ALA A 403 8.94 -4.54 -9.22
CA ALA A 403 8.15 -3.64 -8.38
C ALA A 403 7.83 -2.32 -9.12
N HIS A 404 8.79 -1.82 -9.90
CA HIS A 404 8.62 -0.62 -10.74
C HIS A 404 8.10 -0.91 -12.15
N GLN A 405 8.18 -2.15 -12.64
CA GLN A 405 7.86 -2.50 -14.04
C GLN A 405 6.43 -3.05 -14.23
N HIS A 406 5.75 -3.48 -13.17
CA HIS A 406 4.39 -4.06 -13.13
C HIS A 406 4.18 -5.39 -13.88
N SER A 407 4.86 -5.59 -15.01
CA SER A 407 4.92 -6.83 -15.79
C SER A 407 6.26 -6.86 -16.52
N VAL A 408 6.93 -8.01 -16.58
CA VAL A 408 8.21 -8.16 -17.28
C VAL A 408 8.15 -9.35 -18.21
N ASP A 409 8.29 -9.10 -19.51
CA ASP A 409 8.49 -10.12 -20.52
C ASP A 409 9.84 -9.84 -21.19
N PHE A 410 10.82 -10.73 -20.98
CA PHE A 410 12.16 -10.60 -21.54
C PHE A 410 12.62 -11.93 -22.15
N THR A 411 13.28 -11.86 -23.30
CA THR A 411 13.98 -12.98 -23.93
C THR A 411 15.33 -12.46 -24.42
N ASP A 412 16.41 -13.20 -24.14
CA ASP A 412 17.74 -12.84 -24.62
C ASP A 412 17.81 -12.93 -26.14
N ASN A 413 18.40 -11.91 -26.76
CA ASN A 413 18.65 -11.80 -28.19
C ASN A 413 20.16 -11.67 -28.50
N GLY A 414 21.02 -11.88 -27.51
CA GLY A 414 22.48 -11.81 -27.62
C GLY A 414 23.08 -10.40 -27.49
N SER A 415 22.27 -9.33 -27.43
CA SER A 415 22.79 -7.96 -27.29
C SER A 415 22.71 -7.38 -25.88
N ASN A 416 21.83 -7.92 -25.02
CA ASN A 416 21.56 -7.41 -23.66
C ASN A 416 21.61 -8.53 -22.59
N GLN A 417 22.68 -9.33 -22.59
CA GLN A 417 22.83 -10.43 -21.65
C GLN A 417 22.98 -9.92 -20.20
N ARG A 418 22.03 -10.31 -19.34
CA ARG A 418 22.17 -10.14 -17.88
C ARG A 418 22.93 -11.31 -17.29
N LEU A 419 24.13 -11.05 -16.78
CA LEU A 419 24.95 -12.05 -16.11
C LEU A 419 24.36 -12.39 -14.73
N VAL A 420 24.34 -13.68 -14.41
CA VAL A 420 23.96 -14.21 -13.10
C VAL A 420 25.21 -14.77 -12.43
N VAL A 421 25.39 -14.44 -11.15
CA VAL A 421 26.54 -14.85 -10.33
C VAL A 421 26.11 -15.77 -9.20
N GLN A 422 27.02 -16.70 -8.84
CA GLN A 422 26.90 -17.61 -7.71
C GLN A 422 28.25 -17.62 -6.96
N PRO A 423 28.30 -17.12 -5.71
CA PRO A 423 27.18 -16.52 -4.95
C PRO A 423 26.74 -15.15 -5.49
N ALA A 424 25.64 -14.60 -4.95
CA ALA A 424 25.29 -13.20 -5.19
C ALA A 424 26.39 -12.25 -4.68
N THR A 425 26.49 -11.07 -5.28
CA THR A 425 27.25 -9.95 -4.74
C THR A 425 26.36 -9.13 -3.80
N ASP A 426 26.52 -9.33 -2.50
CA ASP A 426 25.91 -8.51 -1.44
C ASP A 426 26.97 -7.62 -0.78
N ALA A 427 26.61 -6.93 0.31
CA ALA A 427 27.57 -6.09 1.05
C ALA A 427 28.69 -6.89 1.77
N SER A 428 28.58 -8.22 1.85
CA SER A 428 29.53 -9.11 2.55
C SER A 428 30.49 -9.84 1.58
N SER A 429 30.02 -10.20 0.38
CA SER A 429 30.75 -10.91 -0.65
C SER A 429 31.10 -10.00 -1.83
N LYS A 430 32.34 -9.52 -1.86
CA LYS A 430 32.84 -8.55 -2.85
C LYS A 430 33.02 -9.10 -4.27
N SER A 431 32.82 -10.39 -4.51
CA SER A 431 32.98 -11.01 -5.84
C SER A 431 32.16 -12.30 -5.97
N GLY A 432 31.04 -12.22 -6.66
CA GLY A 432 30.31 -13.40 -7.14
C GLY A 432 30.89 -13.90 -8.46
N ASN A 433 31.10 -15.21 -8.59
CA ASN A 433 31.60 -15.80 -9.83
C ASN A 433 30.43 -16.00 -10.81
N PRO A 434 30.53 -15.55 -12.08
CA PRO A 434 29.52 -15.83 -13.10
C PRO A 434 29.17 -17.32 -13.16
N CYS A 435 27.88 -17.63 -13.25
CA CYS A 435 27.36 -18.98 -13.37
C CYS A 435 26.47 -19.15 -14.60
N GLY A 436 25.96 -18.05 -15.16
CA GLY A 436 25.05 -18.08 -16.30
C GLY A 436 24.64 -16.70 -16.76
N PHE A 437 23.69 -16.67 -17.70
CA PHE A 437 23.00 -15.46 -18.14
C PHE A 437 21.51 -15.71 -18.23
N VAL A 438 20.70 -14.66 -18.03
CA VAL A 438 19.25 -14.75 -18.13
C VAL A 438 18.85 -14.95 -19.58
N HIS A 439 18.12 -16.02 -19.88
CA HIS A 439 17.64 -16.35 -21.22
C HIS A 439 16.17 -15.96 -21.45
N ARG A 440 15.32 -16.14 -20.44
CA ARG A 440 13.88 -15.84 -20.50
C ARG A 440 13.39 -15.34 -19.13
N VAL A 441 12.48 -14.39 -19.10
CA VAL A 441 11.77 -13.93 -17.90
C VAL A 441 10.31 -13.71 -18.22
N ASN A 442 9.44 -14.21 -17.35
CA ASN A 442 8.02 -13.95 -17.37
C ASN A 442 7.57 -13.56 -15.95
N PHE A 443 7.30 -12.27 -15.75
CA PHE A 443 6.61 -11.74 -14.59
C PHE A 443 5.26 -11.18 -15.05
N ASN A 444 4.19 -11.93 -14.82
CA ASN A 444 2.86 -11.60 -15.32
C ASN A 444 1.80 -11.82 -14.23
N PRO A 445 1.49 -10.79 -13.42
CA PRO A 445 0.43 -10.86 -12.42
C PRO A 445 -0.98 -10.91 -13.03
N SER A 446 -1.15 -10.53 -14.30
CA SER A 446 -2.46 -10.46 -14.96
C SER A 446 -3.03 -11.84 -15.32
N MET A 447 -2.18 -12.83 -15.58
CA MET A 447 -2.59 -14.22 -15.86
C MET A 447 -3.45 -14.81 -14.74
N ASP A 448 -4.30 -15.80 -15.07
CA ASP A 448 -5.19 -16.45 -14.09
C ASP A 448 -4.40 -17.04 -12.90
N ILE A 449 -3.44 -17.92 -13.20
CA ILE A 449 -2.31 -18.19 -12.32
C ILE A 449 -1.22 -17.17 -12.63
N SER A 450 -0.94 -16.28 -11.69
CA SER A 450 0.10 -15.26 -11.86
C SER A 450 1.50 -15.90 -11.87
N ILE A 451 2.37 -15.40 -12.76
CA ILE A 451 3.69 -15.98 -13.02
C ILE A 451 4.80 -15.04 -12.53
N ASP A 452 5.82 -15.61 -11.88
CA ASP A 452 7.05 -14.94 -11.46
C ASP A 452 8.24 -15.88 -11.63
N VAL A 453 8.81 -15.91 -12.84
CA VAL A 453 9.90 -16.84 -13.19
C VAL A 453 10.94 -16.24 -14.14
N ALA A 454 12.18 -16.65 -13.96
CA ALA A 454 13.28 -16.48 -14.90
C ALA A 454 13.96 -17.84 -15.19
N VAL A 455 14.39 -18.01 -16.44
CA VAL A 455 15.26 -19.10 -16.89
C VAL A 455 16.67 -18.55 -17.07
N VAL A 456 17.64 -19.16 -16.41
CA VAL A 456 19.06 -18.82 -16.52
C VAL A 456 19.79 -19.95 -17.22
N THR A 457 20.46 -19.65 -18.34
CA THR A 457 21.33 -20.59 -19.04
C THR A 457 22.67 -20.68 -18.33
N ILE A 458 23.15 -21.90 -18.04
CA ILE A 458 24.47 -22.11 -17.42
C ILE A 458 25.54 -21.94 -18.49
N SER A 459 26.34 -20.87 -18.37
CA SER A 459 27.38 -20.48 -19.34
C SER A 459 28.72 -21.16 -19.11
N ASP A 460 28.99 -21.60 -17.87
CA ASP A 460 30.22 -22.28 -17.50
C ASP A 460 29.99 -23.81 -17.45
N GLU A 461 30.52 -24.51 -18.45
CA GLU A 461 30.52 -25.97 -18.56
C GLU A 461 31.11 -26.66 -17.32
N THR A 462 32.14 -26.07 -16.72
CA THR A 462 32.76 -26.62 -15.51
C THR A 462 31.79 -26.59 -14.34
N ARG A 463 30.83 -25.68 -14.33
CA ARG A 463 29.83 -25.49 -13.27
C ARG A 463 28.51 -26.21 -13.47
N ARG A 464 28.26 -26.79 -14.65
CA ARG A 464 27.03 -27.56 -14.92
C ARG A 464 26.84 -28.72 -13.92
N PRO A 465 25.65 -28.87 -13.30
CA PRO A 465 25.35 -29.97 -12.39
C PRO A 465 25.47 -31.31 -13.12
N ASN A 466 25.89 -32.34 -12.38
CA ASN A 466 25.89 -33.73 -12.85
C ASN A 466 24.85 -34.61 -12.12
N LYS A 467 24.23 -34.10 -11.06
CA LYS A 467 23.13 -34.69 -10.30
C LYS A 467 22.22 -33.59 -9.75
N GLY A 468 20.97 -33.91 -9.44
CA GLY A 468 19.98 -33.02 -8.82
C GLY A 468 20.23 -32.77 -7.34
N ARG A 469 21.42 -32.26 -7.01
CA ARG A 469 21.88 -32.04 -5.63
C ARG A 469 21.41 -30.70 -5.08
N PHE A 470 21.25 -30.67 -3.75
CA PHE A 470 20.93 -29.46 -3.00
C PHE A 470 22.17 -28.88 -2.30
N ALA A 471 22.22 -27.55 -2.18
CA ALA A 471 23.08 -26.85 -1.24
C ALA A 471 22.45 -26.97 0.16
N ASN A 472 23.14 -27.64 1.07
CA ASN A 472 22.75 -27.71 2.46
C ASN A 472 24.00 -27.85 3.34
N ASP A 473 24.08 -27.00 4.36
CA ASP A 473 25.21 -26.91 5.29
C ASP A 473 24.89 -27.56 6.65
N HIS A 474 23.66 -28.07 6.82
CA HIS A 474 23.13 -28.54 8.09
C HIS A 474 22.57 -29.96 7.96
N SER A 475 23.36 -30.97 8.35
CA SER A 475 22.97 -32.38 8.24
C SER A 475 21.79 -32.76 9.13
N TYR A 476 21.59 -32.05 10.24
CA TYR A 476 20.42 -32.27 11.10
C TYR A 476 19.10 -31.87 10.42
N LYS A 477 19.10 -30.90 9.48
CA LYS A 477 17.86 -30.41 8.85
C LYS A 477 17.20 -31.44 7.93
N TYR A 478 17.96 -32.27 7.21
CA TYR A 478 17.36 -33.36 6.44
C TYR A 478 16.85 -34.49 7.33
N ARG A 479 17.51 -34.76 8.46
CA ARG A 479 17.01 -35.69 9.47
C ARG A 479 15.72 -35.20 10.15
N GLU A 480 15.63 -33.92 10.48
CA GLU A 480 14.37 -33.31 10.95
C GLU A 480 13.26 -33.35 9.89
N ALA A 481 13.61 -33.24 8.61
CA ALA A 481 12.66 -33.41 7.52
C ALA A 481 12.24 -34.88 7.28
N GLY A 482 12.92 -35.85 7.91
CA GLY A 482 12.61 -37.28 7.80
C GLY A 482 13.40 -38.03 6.73
N PHE A 483 14.54 -37.50 6.28
CA PHE A 483 15.49 -38.21 5.42
C PHE A 483 16.69 -38.73 6.23
N ASP A 484 17.13 -39.96 5.97
CA ASP A 484 18.34 -40.52 6.58
C ASP A 484 19.62 -39.82 6.07
N ASP A 485 19.64 -39.54 4.77
CA ASP A 485 20.70 -38.85 4.02
C ASP A 485 20.15 -37.62 3.27
N LEU A 486 21.04 -36.77 2.73
CA LEU A 486 20.63 -35.64 1.90
C LEU A 486 19.99 -36.17 0.58
N PRO A 487 18.70 -35.91 0.29
CA PRO A 487 18.06 -36.41 -0.92
C PRO A 487 18.65 -35.79 -2.19
N GLU A 488 18.52 -36.49 -3.32
CA GLU A 488 18.80 -35.96 -4.66
C GLU A 488 17.51 -35.99 -5.51
N TYR A 489 17.30 -34.96 -6.33
CA TYR A 489 16.17 -34.86 -7.26
C TYR A 489 16.64 -35.17 -8.69
N ASN A 490 16.93 -36.44 -8.95
CA ASN A 490 17.47 -36.91 -10.24
C ASN A 490 16.36 -37.26 -11.25
N ASN A 491 15.15 -37.59 -10.78
CA ASN A 491 14.04 -38.11 -11.58
C ASN A 491 13.33 -37.07 -12.48
N GLY A 492 13.50 -35.76 -12.21
CA GLY A 492 12.78 -34.67 -12.87
C GLY A 492 11.24 -34.76 -12.74
N ALA A 493 10.72 -35.44 -11.71
CA ALA A 493 9.29 -35.68 -11.54
C ALA A 493 8.55 -34.42 -11.07
N ILE A 494 7.51 -34.01 -11.80
CA ILE A 494 6.58 -32.96 -11.38
C ILE A 494 5.27 -33.57 -10.88
N LEU A 495 4.58 -32.89 -9.96
CA LEU A 495 3.22 -33.27 -9.57
C LEU A 495 2.21 -32.38 -10.30
N PRO A 496 1.37 -32.93 -11.21
CA PRO A 496 0.52 -32.11 -12.07
C PRO A 496 -0.78 -31.66 -11.39
N ASP A 497 -1.31 -32.43 -10.45
CA ASP A 497 -2.62 -32.18 -9.85
C ASP A 497 -2.52 -32.33 -8.34
N ILE A 498 -2.16 -31.23 -7.68
CA ILE A 498 -1.98 -31.21 -6.23
C ILE A 498 -3.30 -31.44 -5.48
N LYS A 499 -4.46 -31.20 -6.11
CA LYS A 499 -5.80 -31.36 -5.50
C LYS A 499 -6.19 -32.82 -5.24
N LYS A 500 -5.48 -33.77 -5.85
CA LYS A 500 -5.58 -35.21 -5.53
C LYS A 500 -4.89 -35.57 -4.21
N PHE A 501 -3.99 -34.72 -3.74
CA PHE A 501 -3.18 -34.93 -2.56
C PHE A 501 -3.70 -34.00 -1.46
N GLY A 502 -4.30 -34.57 -0.42
CA GLY A 502 -4.85 -33.80 0.69
C GLY A 502 -3.80 -32.94 1.40
N THR A 503 -4.26 -31.97 2.21
CA THR A 503 -3.42 -31.04 2.99
C THR A 503 -2.46 -31.74 3.97
N SER A 504 -2.66 -33.03 4.25
CA SER A 504 -1.78 -33.88 5.06
C SER A 504 -0.46 -34.27 4.39
N ASN A 505 -0.26 -34.00 3.10
CA ASN A 505 0.97 -34.38 2.41
C ASN A 505 2.13 -33.45 2.74
N PHE A 506 3.27 -34.06 3.10
CA PHE A 506 4.48 -33.33 3.43
C PHE A 506 5.04 -32.63 2.19
N VAL A 507 5.39 -31.36 2.37
CA VAL A 507 6.17 -30.58 1.41
C VAL A 507 7.52 -30.22 2.01
N VAL A 508 8.53 -30.11 1.15
CA VAL A 508 9.86 -29.65 1.51
C VAL A 508 10.32 -28.56 0.56
N LYS A 509 10.98 -27.53 1.10
CA LYS A 509 11.58 -26.43 0.33
C LYS A 509 13.08 -26.41 0.57
N PHE A 510 13.85 -26.23 -0.50
CA PHE A 510 15.30 -26.03 -0.44
C PHE A 510 15.63 -24.61 -0.87
N GLY A 511 15.97 -23.76 0.10
CA GLY A 511 16.23 -22.34 -0.11
C GLY A 511 17.59 -21.85 0.37
N SER A 512 18.02 -20.70 -0.13
CA SER A 512 19.32 -20.13 0.23
C SER A 512 19.40 -19.72 1.71
N GLU A 513 18.28 -19.36 2.33
CA GLU A 513 18.23 -18.81 3.68
C GLU A 513 17.84 -19.87 4.71
N THR A 514 16.69 -20.53 4.51
CA THR A 514 16.21 -21.54 5.46
C THR A 514 16.85 -22.90 5.25
N HIS A 515 17.62 -23.08 4.18
CA HIS A 515 18.11 -24.38 3.69
C HIS A 515 16.93 -25.32 3.41
N LEU A 516 16.99 -26.55 3.91
CA LEU A 516 15.86 -27.47 3.90
C LEU A 516 14.88 -27.13 5.03
N THR A 517 13.63 -26.88 4.66
CA THR A 517 12.48 -26.74 5.57
C THR A 517 11.38 -27.71 5.17
N LYS A 518 10.67 -28.23 6.17
CA LYS A 518 9.56 -29.16 6.02
C LYS A 518 8.26 -28.52 6.48
N GLY A 519 7.17 -28.90 5.82
CA GLY A 519 5.84 -28.38 6.07
C GLY A 519 4.74 -29.17 5.40
N TYR A 520 3.60 -28.51 5.23
CA TYR A 520 2.41 -29.03 4.57
C TYR A 520 1.83 -28.02 3.59
N LEU A 521 1.09 -28.50 2.58
CA LEU A 521 0.26 -27.64 1.75
C LEU A 521 -0.96 -27.17 2.56
N ARG A 522 -1.08 -25.85 2.74
CA ARG A 522 -2.18 -25.23 3.51
C ARG A 522 -3.33 -24.82 2.61
N VAL A 523 -3.04 -24.14 1.50
CA VAL A 523 -4.05 -23.58 0.58
C VAL A 523 -3.58 -23.75 -0.87
N ASP A 524 -4.53 -24.08 -1.74
CA ASP A 524 -4.43 -23.93 -3.19
C ASP A 524 -5.42 -22.84 -3.63
N GLY A 525 -4.96 -21.85 -4.41
CA GLY A 525 -5.76 -20.68 -4.80
C GLY A 525 -5.44 -19.38 -4.06
N ALA A 526 -4.36 -19.32 -3.28
CA ALA A 526 -3.98 -18.14 -2.50
C ALA A 526 -3.72 -16.91 -3.38
N GLN A 527 -4.10 -15.72 -2.89
CA GLN A 527 -3.86 -14.44 -3.56
C GLN A 527 -3.07 -13.50 -2.66
N VAL A 528 -1.97 -12.93 -3.16
CA VAL A 528 -1.06 -12.08 -2.36
C VAL A 528 -0.66 -10.80 -3.10
N ARG A 529 -0.52 -9.70 -2.35
CA ARG A 529 -0.05 -8.40 -2.87
C ARG A 529 1.35 -8.10 -2.30
N PRO A 530 2.38 -7.90 -3.13
CA PRO A 530 3.68 -7.44 -2.67
C PRO A 530 3.58 -6.05 -2.01
N LEU A 531 4.23 -5.85 -0.86
CA LEU A 531 4.40 -4.52 -0.29
C LEU A 531 5.42 -3.75 -1.15
N SER A 532 5.00 -2.62 -1.70
CA SER A 532 5.69 -1.91 -2.78
C SER A 532 6.60 -0.77 -2.29
N THR A 533 6.93 -0.74 -1.00
CA THR A 533 7.82 0.26 -0.41
C THR A 533 8.72 -0.36 0.68
N ALA A 534 9.92 0.19 0.86
CA ALA A 534 10.82 -0.11 1.98
C ALA A 534 10.29 0.33 3.37
N LEU A 535 9.02 0.75 3.43
CA LEU A 535 8.27 1.14 4.63
C LEU A 535 7.10 0.20 4.90
N GLY A 536 6.93 -0.89 4.14
CA GLY A 536 5.89 -1.89 4.37
C GLY A 536 4.47 -1.38 4.10
N LEU A 537 4.31 -0.34 3.28
CA LEU A 537 3.00 0.18 2.91
C LEU A 537 2.68 -0.08 1.43
N PRO A 538 1.41 -0.36 1.07
CA PRO A 538 0.96 -0.30 -0.31
C PRO A 538 1.13 1.12 -0.85
N SER A 539 2.07 1.32 -1.77
CA SER A 539 2.08 2.54 -2.59
C SER A 539 0.80 2.56 -3.44
N MET A 540 0.06 3.67 -3.41
CA MET A 540 -1.16 3.85 -4.22
C MET A 540 -0.93 3.73 -5.74
N LYS A 541 0.33 3.56 -6.18
CA LYS A 541 0.72 3.45 -7.60
C LYS A 541 1.05 2.01 -8.04
N ALA A 542 1.30 1.06 -7.14
CA ALA A 542 1.60 -0.33 -7.51
C ALA A 542 0.34 -1.20 -7.50
N LYS A 543 -0.23 -1.47 -8.68
CA LYS A 543 -1.60 -1.97 -8.85
C LYS A 543 -1.78 -3.50 -8.94
N PHE A 544 -0.74 -4.31 -8.79
CA PHE A 544 -0.79 -5.75 -9.09
C PHE A 544 -0.81 -6.65 -7.83
N TYR A 545 -1.37 -7.85 -7.99
CA TYR A 545 -1.44 -8.91 -7.00
C TYR A 545 -1.28 -10.26 -7.71
N MET A 546 -0.66 -11.22 -7.03
CA MET A 546 -0.44 -12.58 -7.53
C MET A 546 -1.66 -13.43 -7.19
N LYS A 547 -2.21 -14.14 -8.16
CA LYS A 547 -3.42 -14.97 -8.07
C LYS A 547 -3.09 -16.45 -8.20
N ASN A 548 -3.96 -17.30 -7.64
CA ASN A 548 -3.95 -18.76 -7.77
C ASN A 548 -2.57 -19.39 -7.45
N GLN A 549 -1.96 -18.95 -6.35
CA GLN A 549 -0.71 -19.48 -5.82
C GLN A 549 -1.00 -20.60 -4.80
N TYR A 550 0.00 -21.42 -4.47
CA TYR A 550 -0.06 -22.31 -3.31
C TYR A 550 0.46 -21.58 -2.05
N GLU A 551 -0.09 -21.92 -0.88
CA GLU A 551 0.42 -21.52 0.44
C GLU A 551 0.90 -22.77 1.20
N ILE A 552 2.14 -22.76 1.69
CA ILE A 552 2.73 -23.85 2.48
C ILE A 552 3.12 -23.38 3.88
N ILE A 553 2.88 -24.20 4.90
CA ILE A 553 3.14 -23.89 6.32
C ILE A 553 4.15 -24.87 6.93
N GLY A 554 5.01 -24.41 7.85
CA GLY A 554 6.01 -25.25 8.51
C GLY A 554 5.42 -26.32 9.43
N ASP A 555 6.12 -27.45 9.56
CA ASP A 555 5.71 -28.64 10.35
C ASP A 555 5.75 -28.42 11.89
N LYS A 556 6.43 -27.36 12.35
CA LYS A 556 6.54 -27.00 13.76
C LYS A 556 6.19 -25.52 13.97
N SER A 557 5.42 -25.22 14.99
CA SER A 557 5.09 -23.85 15.40
C SER A 557 6.35 -22.99 15.58
N GLY A 558 6.34 -21.80 14.98
CA GLY A 558 7.47 -20.86 15.01
C GLY A 558 8.63 -21.15 14.04
N ILE A 559 8.66 -22.29 13.32
CA ILE A 559 9.64 -22.47 12.24
C ILE A 559 9.14 -21.78 10.97
N ASN A 560 9.77 -20.66 10.63
CA ASN A 560 9.58 -19.97 9.37
C ASN A 560 9.98 -20.88 8.20
N ILE A 561 8.99 -21.37 7.43
CA ILE A 561 9.25 -22.22 6.26
C ILE A 561 9.97 -21.44 5.14
N PHE A 562 9.83 -20.12 5.11
CA PHE A 562 10.50 -19.24 4.15
C PHE A 562 11.03 -17.98 4.82
N GLN A 563 12.22 -17.57 4.40
CA GLN A 563 12.82 -16.28 4.71
C GLN A 563 13.23 -15.60 3.39
N PRO A 564 13.39 -14.29 3.33
CA PRO A 564 14.76 -13.88 3.59
C PRO A 564 15.68 -13.66 2.36
N GLY A 565 15.29 -14.21 1.19
CA GLY A 565 16.23 -14.60 0.13
C GLY A 565 15.98 -16.02 -0.45
N ASP A 566 15.06 -16.79 0.13
CA ASP A 566 14.57 -18.07 -0.41
C ASP A 566 13.79 -17.92 -1.73
N SER A 567 13.57 -16.72 -2.24
CA SER A 567 12.86 -16.48 -3.50
C SER A 567 13.49 -17.25 -4.65
N GLY A 568 12.71 -18.07 -5.35
CA GLY A 568 13.18 -19.01 -6.37
C GLY A 568 13.52 -20.40 -5.83
N SER A 569 13.32 -20.67 -4.53
CA SER A 569 13.48 -22.02 -3.96
C SER A 569 12.57 -23.01 -4.68
N ALA A 570 13.12 -24.18 -5.01
CA ALA A 570 12.34 -25.33 -5.41
C ALA A 570 11.51 -25.83 -4.21
N VAL A 571 10.22 -26.06 -4.44
CA VAL A 571 9.30 -26.71 -3.49
C VAL A 571 8.89 -28.06 -4.06
N PHE A 572 8.96 -29.09 -3.23
CA PHE A 572 8.63 -30.46 -3.59
C PHE A 572 7.56 -31.00 -2.65
N MET A 573 6.67 -31.84 -3.17
CA MET A 573 5.87 -32.77 -2.37
C MET A 573 6.63 -34.09 -2.23
N LEU A 574 6.47 -34.74 -1.07
CA LEU A 574 7.06 -36.06 -0.79
C LEU A 574 6.05 -37.17 -1.06
N GLU A 575 6.41 -38.10 -1.95
CA GLU A 575 5.71 -39.35 -2.16
C GLU A 575 6.63 -40.51 -1.73
N GLY A 576 6.49 -40.94 -0.46
CA GLY A 576 7.47 -41.81 0.18
C GLY A 576 8.82 -41.10 0.34
N THR A 577 9.86 -41.61 -0.30
CA THR A 577 11.19 -40.96 -0.39
C THR A 577 11.37 -40.14 -1.67
N SER A 578 10.42 -40.18 -2.61
CA SER A 578 10.52 -39.48 -3.89
C SER A 578 10.15 -38.01 -3.76
N LEU A 579 10.97 -37.14 -4.34
CA LEU A 579 10.68 -35.71 -4.48
C LEU A 579 9.94 -35.46 -5.80
N HIS A 580 8.81 -34.76 -5.72
CA HIS A 580 8.03 -34.31 -6.88
C HIS A 580 7.95 -32.79 -6.83
N CYS A 581 8.52 -32.09 -7.82
CA CYS A 581 8.48 -30.63 -7.85
C CYS A 581 7.04 -30.14 -8.01
N ILE A 582 6.62 -29.20 -7.16
CA ILE A 582 5.30 -28.58 -7.19
C ILE A 582 5.33 -27.09 -7.53
N GLY A 583 6.46 -26.40 -7.33
CA GLY A 583 6.55 -24.98 -7.66
C GLY A 583 7.83 -24.26 -7.23
N LEU A 584 7.83 -22.95 -7.47
CA LEU A 584 8.86 -22.01 -7.01
C LEU A 584 8.31 -21.14 -5.88
N ALA A 585 9.01 -21.07 -4.75
CA ALA A 585 8.59 -20.19 -3.66
C ALA A 585 8.94 -18.73 -3.98
N ILE A 586 7.96 -17.83 -3.92
CA ILE A 586 8.07 -16.42 -4.36
C ILE A 586 8.10 -15.41 -3.19
N GLY A 587 7.76 -15.82 -1.96
CA GLY A 587 7.72 -14.92 -0.80
C GLY A 587 7.11 -15.57 0.44
N ARG A 588 6.94 -14.79 1.51
CA ARG A 588 6.34 -15.22 2.79
C ARG A 588 5.27 -14.27 3.34
N THR A 589 4.33 -14.83 4.09
CA THR A 589 3.35 -14.08 4.90
C THR A 589 3.90 -13.81 6.32
N THR A 590 3.30 -12.89 7.08
CA THR A 590 3.64 -12.70 8.51
C THR A 590 3.42 -13.92 9.37
N HIS A 591 2.41 -14.74 9.06
CA HIS A 591 2.07 -15.92 9.84
C HIS A 591 2.93 -17.14 9.46
N GLY A 592 4.11 -16.89 8.86
CA GLY A 592 5.18 -17.87 8.71
C GLY A 592 5.03 -18.82 7.52
N THR A 593 4.06 -18.60 6.63
CA THR A 593 3.85 -19.44 5.43
C THR A 593 4.61 -18.92 4.23
N ALA A 594 4.98 -19.82 3.31
CA ALA A 594 5.56 -19.47 2.02
C ALA A 594 4.48 -19.49 0.93
N VAL A 595 4.60 -18.56 -0.01
CA VAL A 595 3.78 -18.50 -1.22
C VAL A 595 4.56 -19.13 -2.37
N VAL A 596 3.91 -19.97 -3.17
CA VAL A 596 4.57 -20.79 -4.19
C VAL A 596 3.80 -20.71 -5.52
N THR A 597 4.48 -20.35 -6.61
CA THR A 597 3.90 -20.40 -7.96
C THR A 597 3.92 -21.85 -8.48
N PRO A 598 2.79 -22.40 -8.95
CA PRO A 598 2.71 -23.78 -9.45
C PRO A 598 3.68 -24.07 -10.60
N ILE A 599 4.41 -25.19 -10.53
CA ILE A 599 5.44 -25.53 -11.53
C ILE A 599 4.84 -25.74 -12.92
N GLN A 600 3.61 -26.26 -13.01
CA GLN A 600 2.92 -26.42 -14.30
C GLN A 600 2.64 -25.08 -14.97
N ALA A 601 2.16 -24.09 -14.20
CA ALA A 601 1.86 -22.76 -14.70
C ALA A 601 3.13 -22.07 -15.21
N ILE A 602 4.24 -22.25 -14.48
CA ILE A 602 5.59 -21.82 -14.90
C ILE A 602 6.00 -22.47 -16.23
N LEU A 603 5.93 -23.80 -16.34
CA LEU A 603 6.36 -24.51 -17.55
C LEU A 603 5.48 -24.13 -18.76
N ALA A 604 4.16 -24.03 -18.58
CA ALA A 604 3.22 -23.58 -19.62
C ALA A 604 3.49 -22.14 -20.06
N ALA A 605 3.78 -21.23 -19.13
CA ALA A 605 4.08 -19.81 -19.40
C ALA A 605 5.48 -19.57 -20.00
N LEU A 606 6.33 -20.60 -20.03
CA LEU A 606 7.66 -20.59 -20.66
C LEU A 606 7.71 -21.40 -21.97
N GLY A 607 6.81 -22.37 -22.12
CA GLY A 607 6.80 -23.38 -23.18
C GLY A 607 5.83 -23.13 -24.34
N SER A 608 5.08 -22.01 -24.35
CA SER A 608 4.23 -21.63 -25.49
C SER A 608 4.97 -21.58 -26.83
N ASP A 609 6.28 -21.31 -26.77
CA ASP A 609 7.18 -21.09 -27.91
C ASP A 609 8.52 -21.83 -27.76
N ALA A 610 8.60 -22.85 -26.88
CA ALA A 610 9.86 -23.52 -26.54
C ALA A 610 9.70 -24.90 -25.90
N ASP A 611 10.61 -25.82 -26.24
CA ASP A 611 10.83 -27.04 -25.45
C ASP A 611 11.47 -26.66 -24.11
N ILE A 612 10.70 -26.81 -23.02
CA ILE A 612 11.16 -26.70 -21.64
C ILE A 612 10.77 -27.93 -20.83
N GLU A 613 11.76 -28.58 -20.23
CA GLU A 613 11.56 -29.74 -19.35
C GLU A 613 12.38 -29.60 -18.07
N ILE A 614 11.91 -30.17 -16.96
CA ILE A 614 12.73 -30.31 -15.75
C ILE A 614 13.86 -31.31 -16.03
N GLN A 615 15.09 -30.95 -15.67
CA GLN A 615 16.26 -31.79 -15.93
C GLN A 615 16.14 -33.14 -15.22
N ARG A 616 16.30 -34.21 -15.99
CA ARG A 616 16.57 -35.55 -15.47
C ARG A 616 18.08 -35.79 -15.44
N PHE A 617 18.57 -36.34 -14.35
CA PHE A 617 19.96 -36.74 -14.21
C PHE A 617 20.02 -38.27 -14.25
N ASN A 618 20.76 -38.82 -15.20
CA ASN A 618 20.94 -40.26 -15.29
C ASN A 618 21.65 -40.76 -14.04
N GLU A 619 21.16 -41.84 -13.44
CA GLU A 619 21.88 -42.56 -12.40
C GLU A 619 23.10 -43.23 -13.05
N LEU A 620 24.29 -42.81 -12.58
CA LEU A 620 25.60 -43.38 -12.89
C LEU A 620 25.99 -44.42 -11.84
#